data_AF-A0A1F7WP03-F1
#
_entry.id   AF-A0A1F7WP03-F1
#
_cell.length_a   1.000
_cell.length_b   1.000
_cell.length_c   1.000
_cell.angle_alpha   90.00
_cell.angle_beta   90.00
_cell.angle_gamma   90.00
#
_symmetry.space_group_name_H-M   'P 1'
#
loop_
_entity.id
_entity.type
_entity.pdbx_description
1 polymer ?
#
loop_
_entity_poly.entity_id
_entity_poly.type
_entity_poly.pdbx_seq_one_letter_code
_entity_poly.pdbx_strand_id
1 'polypeptide(L)'
;MSYICDNCGKTTVAGRSQRHGRGVAGKRWKKRAQKTIRVFKPNLQKVSVVLSGKRLSMKLCAKCIKRFKKDGRIPSYSSLAVG
;
A
#
# COMPACT_ATOMS: atom_id res chain seq x y z
N MET A 1 -15.60 -7.81 2.93
CA MET A 1 -14.80 -6.60 2.60
C MET A 1 -13.59 -7.00 1.77
N SER A 2 -13.56 -6.64 0.49
CA SER A 2 -12.42 -6.92 -0.40
C SER A 2 -11.19 -6.06 -0.01
N TYR A 3 -9.97 -6.61 -0.16
CA TYR A 3 -8.71 -5.91 0.13
C TYR A 3 -8.30 -5.06 -1.07
N ILE A 4 -9.13 -4.06 -1.38
CA ILE A 4 -9.03 -3.23 -2.58
C ILE A 4 -8.99 -1.75 -2.16
N CYS A 5 -8.26 -0.94 -2.92
CA CYS A 5 -8.28 0.51 -2.77
C CYS A 5 -9.57 1.10 -3.36
N ASP A 6 -10.34 1.82 -2.56
CA ASP A 6 -11.65 2.37 -2.97
C ASP A 6 -11.53 3.42 -4.09
N ASN A 7 -10.37 4.08 -4.23
CA ASN A 7 -10.18 5.13 -5.24
C ASN A 7 -9.50 4.67 -6.54
N CYS A 8 -8.61 3.67 -6.51
CA CYS A 8 -7.85 3.26 -7.71
C CYS A 8 -7.93 1.76 -8.01
N GLY A 9 -8.72 1.00 -7.26
CA GLY A 9 -8.93 -0.42 -7.53
C GLY A 9 -7.71 -1.31 -7.30
N LYS A 10 -6.64 -0.81 -6.67
CA LYS A 10 -5.44 -1.62 -6.41
C LYS A 10 -5.77 -2.86 -5.58
N THR A 11 -5.43 -4.00 -6.14
CA THR A 11 -5.63 -5.33 -5.56
C THR A 11 -4.28 -5.97 -5.20
N THR A 12 -4.36 -7.12 -4.55
CA THR A 12 -3.22 -8.01 -4.34
C THR A 12 -2.73 -8.58 -5.67
N VAL A 13 -1.42 -8.55 -5.90
CA VAL A 13 -0.80 -9.15 -7.09
C VAL A 13 0.04 -10.34 -6.66
N ALA A 14 -0.06 -11.45 -7.39
CA ALA A 14 0.82 -12.59 -7.20
C ALA A 14 2.09 -12.45 -8.06
N GLY A 15 3.24 -12.76 -7.49
CA GLY A 15 4.48 -12.95 -8.23
C GLY A 15 5.28 -14.11 -7.66
N ARG A 16 6.56 -14.20 -8.02
CA ARG A 16 7.41 -15.35 -7.69
C ARG A 16 8.72 -14.90 -7.06
N SER A 17 9.18 -15.65 -6.06
CA SER A 17 10.55 -15.59 -5.56
C SER A 17 11.34 -16.76 -6.16
N GLN A 18 12.46 -16.47 -6.82
CA GLN A 18 13.29 -17.46 -7.53
C GLN A 18 14.79 -17.18 -7.33
N ARG A 19 15.12 -16.36 -6.33
CA ARG A 19 16.50 -15.95 -6.05
C ARG A 19 16.89 -16.37 -4.65
N HIS A 20 18.09 -16.90 -4.49
CA HIS A 20 18.64 -17.17 -3.17
C HIS A 20 18.88 -15.86 -2.39
N GLY A 21 18.82 -15.97 -1.06
CA GLY A 21 19.16 -14.89 -0.14
C GLY A 21 20.62 -14.43 -0.29
N ARG A 22 20.92 -13.27 0.29
CA ARG A 22 22.28 -12.73 0.29
C ARG A 22 23.20 -13.63 1.13
N GLY A 23 24.38 -13.95 0.61
CA GLY A 23 25.36 -14.84 1.27
C GLY A 23 25.28 -16.32 0.87
N VAL A 24 24.21 -16.75 0.18
CA VAL A 24 24.02 -18.15 -0.20
C VAL A 24 24.68 -18.48 -1.55
N ALA A 25 25.34 -19.63 -1.62
CA ALA A 25 25.90 -20.25 -2.84
C ALA A 25 26.81 -19.33 -3.68
N GLY A 26 27.63 -18.51 -3.00
CA GLY A 26 28.71 -17.72 -3.59
C GLY A 26 28.30 -16.79 -4.73
N LYS A 27 27.03 -16.34 -4.76
CA LYS A 27 26.38 -15.59 -5.88
C LYS A 27 26.31 -16.34 -7.23
N ARG A 28 27.13 -17.38 -7.46
CA ARG A 28 27.16 -18.19 -8.71
C ARG A 28 25.84 -18.91 -8.98
N TRP A 29 25.12 -19.32 -7.93
CA TRP A 29 23.87 -20.08 -8.05
C TRP A 29 22.61 -19.25 -7.78
N LYS A 30 22.72 -17.92 -7.74
CA LYS A 30 21.68 -17.02 -7.25
C LYS A 30 20.29 -17.21 -7.88
N LYS A 31 20.20 -17.64 -9.15
CA LYS A 31 18.94 -17.83 -9.89
C LYS A 31 18.40 -19.27 -9.86
N ARG A 32 19.06 -20.22 -9.19
CA ARG A 32 18.64 -21.63 -9.11
C ARG A 32 17.81 -21.96 -7.85
N ALA A 33 17.34 -20.94 -7.14
CA ALA A 33 16.47 -21.17 -5.98
C ALA A 33 15.11 -21.73 -6.41
N GLN A 34 14.50 -22.51 -5.53
CA GLN A 34 13.14 -22.99 -5.73
C GLN A 34 12.18 -21.82 -5.97
N LYS A 35 11.31 -22.00 -6.97
CA LYS A 35 10.30 -21.01 -7.35
C LYS A 35 9.15 -21.06 -6.34
N THR A 36 9.07 -20.09 -5.45
CA THR A 36 7.96 -19.96 -4.48
C THR A 36 7.03 -18.82 -4.86
N ILE A 37 5.74 -18.98 -4.58
CA ILE A 37 4.73 -17.94 -4.83
C ILE A 37 4.86 -16.86 -3.75
N ARG A 38 4.88 -15.59 -4.17
CA ARG A 38 4.87 -14.42 -3.30
C ARG A 38 3.64 -13.58 -3.60
N VAL A 39 2.90 -13.21 -2.56
CA VAL A 39 1.78 -12.28 -2.69
C VAL A 39 2.24 -10.86 -2.32
N PHE A 40 1.99 -9.90 -3.20
CA PHE A 40 2.24 -8.49 -2.99
C PHE A 40 0.94 -7.79 -2.60
N LYS A 41 0.82 -7.46 -1.31
CA LYS A 41 -0.35 -6.76 -0.78
C LYS A 41 -0.22 -5.24 -1.01
N PRO A 42 -1.27 -4.54 -1.47
CA PRO A 42 -1.26 -3.08 -1.51
C PRO A 42 -1.20 -2.52 -0.08
N ASN A 43 -0.45 -1.44 0.13
CA ASN A 43 -0.44 -0.73 1.41
C ASN A 43 -1.72 0.12 1.53
N LEU A 44 -2.78 -0.49 2.06
CA LEU A 44 -4.10 0.11 2.29
C LEU A 44 -4.23 0.57 3.75
N GLN A 45 -4.72 1.78 3.96
CA GLN A 45 -5.02 2.35 5.27
C GLN A 45 -6.44 2.92 5.27
N LYS A 46 -7.11 2.84 6.42
CA LYS A 46 -8.41 3.51 6.62
C LYS A 46 -8.16 4.98 6.88
N VAL A 47 -8.77 5.86 6.07
CA VAL A 47 -8.60 7.31 6.17
C VAL A 47 -9.95 7.99 6.05
N SER A 48 -10.17 9.02 6.87
CA SER A 48 -11.33 9.90 6.77
C SER A 48 -11.10 10.94 5.68
N VAL A 49 -11.96 10.94 4.67
CA VAL A 49 -11.91 11.84 3.51
C VAL A 49 -13.17 12.68 3.49
N VAL A 50 -13.03 13.96 3.15
CA VAL A 50 -14.16 14.84 2.85
C VAL A 50 -14.47 14.71 1.35
N LEU A 51 -15.62 14.12 1.03
CA LEU A 51 -16.16 14.04 -0.32
C LEU A 51 -17.52 14.74 -0.33
N SER A 52 -17.68 15.72 -1.22
CA SER A 52 -18.93 16.47 -1.40
C SER A 52 -19.51 17.01 -0.08
N GLY A 53 -18.65 17.57 0.79
CA GLY A 53 -19.03 18.12 2.09
C GLY A 53 -19.28 17.11 3.21
N LYS A 54 -19.25 15.80 2.93
CA LYS A 54 -19.44 14.73 3.92
C LYS A 54 -18.12 14.06 4.27
N ARG A 55 -17.92 13.75 5.57
CA ARG A 55 -16.78 12.96 6.05
C ARG A 55 -17.11 11.47 5.91
N LEU A 56 -16.31 10.76 5.11
CA LEU A 56 -16.46 9.32 4.85
C LEU A 56 -15.16 8.60 5.20
N SER A 57 -15.27 7.39 5.76
CA SER A 57 -14.12 6.51 6.00
C SER A 57 -13.91 5.61 4.79
N MET A 58 -12.73 5.68 4.16
CA MET A 58 -12.37 4.90 2.98
C MET A 58 -11.06 4.14 3.20
N LYS A 59 -10.91 2.97 2.58
CA LYS A 59 -9.65 2.23 2.48
C LYS A 59 -8.87 2.72 1.26
N LEU A 60 -7.81 3.47 1.51
CA LEU A 60 -7.00 4.09 0.47
C LEU A 60 -5.57 3.57 0.49
N CYS A 61 -4.98 3.46 -0.71
CA CYS A 61 -3.55 3.17 -0.83
C CYS A 61 -2.70 4.42 -0.55
N ALA A 62 -1.45 4.23 -0.13
CA ALA A 62 -0.53 5.33 0.17
C ALA A 62 -0.40 6.39 -0.95
N LYS A 63 -0.44 5.98 -2.24
CA LYS A 63 -0.44 6.94 -3.37
C LYS A 63 -1.70 7.81 -3.42
N CYS A 64 -2.87 7.22 -3.15
CA CYS A 64 -4.13 7.96 -3.12
C CYS A 64 -4.22 8.88 -1.91
N ILE A 65 -3.74 8.44 -0.75
CA ILE A 65 -3.65 9.29 0.45
C ILE A 65 -2.77 10.52 0.16
N LYS A 66 -1.61 10.32 -0.45
CA LYS A 66 -0.73 11.44 -0.86
C LYS A 66 -1.44 12.41 -1.81
N ARG A 67 -2.21 11.91 -2.78
CA ARG A 67 -2.96 12.74 -3.73
C ARG A 67 -4.08 13.50 -3.03
N PHE A 68 -4.88 12.82 -2.20
CA PHE A 68 -5.99 13.44 -1.49
C PHE A 68 -5.54 14.49 -0.47
N LYS A 69 -4.35 14.31 0.14
CA LYS A 69 -3.73 15.33 0.98
C LYS A 69 -3.36 16.57 0.18
N LYS A 70 -2.88 16.43 -1.07
CA LYS A 70 -2.60 17.56 -1.97
C LYS A 70 -3.88 18.24 -2.45
N ASP A 71 -4.91 17.46 -2.75
CA ASP A 71 -6.21 17.95 -3.21
C ASP A 71 -7.06 18.58 -2.08
N GLY A 72 -6.55 18.66 -0.83
CA GLY A 72 -7.27 19.22 0.32
C GLY A 72 -8.45 18.37 0.82
N ARG A 73 -8.61 17.14 0.31
CA ARG A 73 -9.72 16.24 0.67
C ARG A 73 -9.52 15.53 2.01
N ILE A 74 -8.29 15.52 2.53
CA ILE A 74 -7.99 15.01 3.87
C ILE A 74 -7.73 16.24 4.75
N PRO A 75 -8.49 16.43 5.84
CA PRO A 75 -8.24 17.55 6.75
C PRO A 75 -6.84 17.38 7.36
N SER A 76 -6.00 18.40 7.21
CA SER A 76 -4.75 18.49 7.97
C SER A 76 -5.09 18.90 9.39
N TYR A 77 -4.82 18.03 10.35
CA TYR A 77 -4.84 18.40 11.76
C TYR A 77 -3.58 19.24 12.06
N SER A 78 -3.52 20.47 11.58
CA SER A 78 -2.43 21.42 11.87
C SER A 78 -2.56 22.10 13.24
N SER A 79 -3.66 21.85 13.96
CA SER A 79 -3.97 22.46 15.26
C SER A 79 -4.38 21.43 16.32
N LEU A 80 -3.82 20.21 16.27
CA LEU A 80 -3.83 19.38 17.47
C LEU A 80 -2.75 19.94 18.38
N ALA A 81 -3.14 20.92 19.21
CA ALA A 81 -2.47 21.15 20.47
C ALA A 81 -2.46 19.80 21.19
N VAL A 82 -1.31 19.12 21.14
CA VAL A 82 -1.02 18.00 22.02
C VAL A 82 -0.80 18.66 23.37
N GLY A 83 -1.88 18.75 24.15
CA GLY A 83 -1.78 19.05 25.58
C GLY A 83 -1.06 17.92 26.31
#